data_AF-A0A5A9NWT1-F1
#
_entry.id   AF-A0A5A9NWT1-F1
#
_cell.length_a   1.000
_cell.length_b   1.000
_cell.length_c   1.000
_cell.angle_alpha   90.00
_cell.angle_beta   90.00
_cell.angle_gamma   90.00
#
_symmetry.space_group_name_H-M   'P 1'
#
loop_
_entity.id
_entity.type
_entity.pdbx_description
1 polymer ?
#
loop_
_entity_poly.entity_id
_entity_poly.type
_entity_poly.pdbx_seq_one_letter_code
_entity_poly.pdbx_strand_id
1 'polypeptide(L)'
;MLDLNTTKKQPTVCIEQPGFRHHKKDNYVIHPPAGHEDTDGEEEVIQLRKLNGSPSESPSHQNLHKELLFAHKKGLLEEKPELKRVLQQRRLDLHKEQELALRPPSDLEQELRKRQQKLHEYEIAEKRRLEDQKNIPEFVRVRENLRRIQITE
;
A
#
# COMPACT_ATOMS: atom_id res chain seq x y z
N MET A 1 30.00 27.02 14.39
CA MET A 1 28.89 26.85 15.35
C MET A 1 27.71 27.66 14.82
N LEU A 2 26.85 27.04 14.00
CA LEU A 2 25.62 27.67 13.50
C LEU A 2 24.47 26.75 13.90
N ASP A 3 23.76 27.13 14.97
CA ASP A 3 22.50 26.49 15.36
C ASP A 3 21.37 27.20 14.61
N LEU A 4 20.63 26.47 13.76
CA LEU A 4 19.50 27.00 13.01
C LEU A 4 18.33 26.02 13.08
N ASN A 5 17.69 25.95 14.24
CA ASN A 5 16.57 25.04 14.46
C ASN A 5 15.48 25.71 15.31
N THR A 6 14.69 26.60 14.73
CA THR A 6 13.35 26.93 15.28
C THR A 6 12.31 26.92 14.18
N THR A 7 11.95 25.73 13.71
CA THR A 7 10.83 25.55 12.78
C THR A 7 9.53 25.64 13.57
N LYS A 8 8.74 26.68 13.27
CA LYS A 8 7.36 26.87 13.70
C LYS A 8 6.54 25.60 13.48
N LYS A 9 5.94 25.06 14.54
CA LYS A 9 4.88 24.05 14.42
C LYS A 9 3.58 24.75 14.02
N GLN A 10 3.08 24.43 12.84
CA GLN A 10 1.71 24.77 12.44
C GLN A 10 0.76 23.72 13.03
N PRO A 11 -0.38 24.10 13.64
CA PRO A 11 -1.41 23.14 14.00
C PRO A 11 -2.20 22.73 12.75
N THR A 12 -2.17 21.43 12.45
CA THR A 12 -3.05 20.79 11.48
C THR A 12 -4.48 20.83 12.00
N VAL A 13 -5.35 21.60 11.34
CA VAL A 13 -6.79 21.60 11.59
C VAL A 13 -7.36 20.32 10.95
N CYS A 14 -7.81 19.39 11.78
CA CYS A 14 -8.62 18.26 11.35
C CYS A 14 -10.00 18.79 10.95
N ILE A 15 -10.31 18.74 9.65
CA ILE A 15 -11.67 18.95 9.15
C ILE A 15 -12.42 17.63 9.37
N GLU A 16 -13.28 17.58 10.38
CA GLU A 16 -14.21 16.46 10.56
C GLU A 16 -15.24 16.45 9.42
N GLN A 17 -15.26 15.38 8.63
CA GLN A 17 -16.35 15.10 7.69
C GLN A 17 -17.56 14.56 8.47
N PRO A 18 -18.77 15.14 8.33
CA PRO A 18 -19.97 14.54 8.87
C PRO A 18 -20.30 13.26 8.09
N GLY A 19 -20.29 12.12 8.78
CA GLY A 19 -20.61 10.82 8.20
C GLY A 19 -22.03 10.74 7.64
N PHE A 20 -22.17 10.03 6.52
CA PHE A 20 -23.45 9.68 5.93
C PHE A 20 -24.22 8.76 6.89
N ARG A 21 -25.38 9.23 7.36
CA ARG A 21 -26.26 8.45 8.23
C ARG A 21 -26.93 7.33 7.45
N HIS A 22 -26.74 6.09 7.92
CA HIS A 22 -27.49 4.92 7.45
C HIS A 22 -28.87 4.90 8.10
N HIS A 23 -29.92 5.15 7.32
CA HIS A 23 -31.29 4.87 7.72
C HIS A 23 -31.56 3.37 7.54
N LYS A 24 -31.94 2.72 8.64
CA LYS A 24 -32.28 1.29 8.71
C LYS A 24 -33.43 0.97 7.74
N LYS A 25 -33.31 -0.11 6.97
CA LYS A 25 -34.43 -0.74 6.26
C LYS A 25 -34.71 -2.10 6.90
N ASP A 26 -35.98 -2.29 7.26
CA ASP A 26 -36.47 -3.46 7.95
C ASP A 26 -36.43 -4.73 7.08
N ASN A 27 -36.25 -5.85 7.79
CA ASN A 27 -36.07 -7.21 7.30
C ASN A 27 -37.27 -7.73 6.51
N TYR A 28 -37.01 -8.42 5.39
CA TYR A 28 -37.97 -9.36 4.80
C TYR A 28 -37.35 -10.76 4.79
N VAL A 29 -37.96 -11.66 5.58
CA VAL A 29 -37.67 -13.08 5.65
C VAL A 29 -38.29 -13.78 4.44
N ILE A 30 -37.50 -14.62 3.75
CA ILE A 30 -37.94 -15.42 2.60
C ILE A 30 -38.28 -16.82 3.09
N HIS A 31 -39.53 -17.26 2.86
CA HIS A 31 -39.93 -18.67 2.99
C HIS A 31 -40.17 -19.26 1.59
N PRO A 32 -39.59 -20.44 1.25
CA PRO A 32 -39.82 -21.14 -0.02
C PRO A 32 -40.73 -22.39 0.18
N PRO A 33 -41.01 -23.21 -0.85
CA PRO A 33 -41.93 -23.02 -1.98
C PRO A 33 -42.99 -24.16 -2.05
N ALA A 34 -43.98 -24.12 -2.97
CA ALA A 34 -44.81 -25.30 -3.26
C ALA A 34 -45.35 -25.35 -4.72
N GLY A 35 -44.96 -26.41 -5.45
CA GLY A 35 -45.49 -26.96 -6.74
C GLY A 35 -45.17 -26.15 -8.01
N HIS A 36 -44.31 -26.56 -8.96
CA HIS A 36 -44.41 -27.64 -9.98
C HIS A 36 -45.79 -27.66 -10.69
N GLU A 37 -45.92 -27.53 -12.02
CA GLU A 37 -45.25 -28.33 -13.07
C GLU A 37 -44.83 -27.59 -14.36
N ASP A 38 -44.07 -28.33 -15.17
CA ASP A 38 -43.06 -28.00 -16.17
C ASP A 38 -43.53 -27.68 -17.60
N THR A 39 -42.61 -27.03 -18.34
CA THR A 39 -42.23 -27.08 -19.78
C THR A 39 -41.83 -25.66 -20.22
N ASP A 40 -40.72 -25.35 -20.90
CA ASP A 40 -39.54 -26.01 -21.45
C ASP A 40 -38.55 -24.86 -21.78
N GLY A 41 -37.25 -25.10 -21.65
CA GLY A 41 -36.18 -24.30 -22.27
C GLY A 41 -35.87 -22.89 -21.75
N GLU A 42 -34.60 -22.53 -21.86
CA GLU A 42 -34.00 -21.18 -21.86
C GLU A 42 -33.54 -20.57 -20.52
N GLU A 43 -32.21 -20.55 -20.36
CA GLU A 43 -31.36 -19.68 -19.54
C GLU A 43 -31.93 -19.16 -18.21
N GLU A 44 -31.36 -19.69 -17.14
CA GLU A 44 -31.46 -19.26 -15.75
C GLU A 44 -30.83 -17.86 -15.56
N VAL A 45 -31.33 -16.86 -16.28
CA VAL A 45 -31.30 -15.47 -15.84
C VAL A 45 -32.06 -15.49 -14.55
N ILE A 46 -31.41 -15.20 -13.42
CA ILE A 46 -32.09 -14.95 -12.15
C ILE A 46 -33.04 -13.79 -12.42
N GLN A 47 -34.27 -14.13 -12.82
CA GLN A 47 -35.32 -13.17 -13.03
C GLN A 47 -35.56 -12.61 -11.65
N LEU A 48 -35.10 -11.37 -11.42
CA LEU A 48 -35.67 -10.54 -10.37
C LEU A 48 -37.15 -10.45 -10.72
N ARG A 49 -37.91 -11.39 -10.17
CA ARG A 49 -39.35 -11.47 -10.27
C ARG A 49 -39.83 -10.08 -9.90
N LYS A 50 -40.34 -9.34 -10.89
CA LYS A 50 -40.95 -8.04 -10.66
C LYS A 50 -42.07 -8.33 -9.66
N LEU A 51 -41.84 -7.95 -8.42
CA LEU A 51 -42.87 -7.93 -7.41
C LEU A 51 -43.99 -7.10 -8.00
N ASN A 52 -45.09 -7.75 -8.38
CA ASN A 52 -46.32 -7.11 -8.80
C ASN A 52 -46.78 -6.21 -7.64
N GLY A 53 -46.34 -4.94 -7.65
CA GLY A 53 -46.50 -4.03 -6.53
C GLY A 53 -45.32 -3.10 -6.22
N SER A 54 -44.19 -3.15 -6.94
CA SER A 54 -43.29 -1.98 -6.91
C SER A 54 -44.10 -0.79 -7.45
N PRO A 55 -44.28 0.30 -6.68
CA PRO A 55 -45.10 1.42 -7.12
C PRO A 55 -44.58 1.82 -8.48
N SER A 56 -45.47 1.91 -9.47
CA SER A 56 -45.08 2.20 -10.85
C SER A 56 -44.11 3.36 -10.78
N GLU A 57 -42.84 3.10 -11.08
CA GLU A 57 -41.87 4.17 -11.24
C GLU A 57 -42.56 5.19 -12.14
N SER A 58 -42.63 6.43 -11.68
CA SER A 58 -43.41 7.44 -12.39
C SER A 58 -43.04 7.39 -13.88
N PRO A 59 -43.97 7.65 -14.82
CA PRO A 59 -43.66 7.57 -16.25
C PRO A 59 -42.37 8.32 -16.63
N SER A 60 -42.07 9.41 -15.90
CA SER A 60 -40.82 10.15 -15.95
C SER A 60 -39.57 9.30 -15.66
N HIS A 61 -39.58 8.52 -14.57
CA HIS A 61 -38.45 7.66 -14.20
C HIS A 61 -38.22 6.54 -15.23
N GLN A 62 -39.28 5.93 -15.74
CA GLN A 62 -39.15 4.91 -16.78
C GLN A 62 -38.58 5.48 -18.09
N ASN A 63 -38.98 6.69 -18.45
CA ASN A 63 -38.44 7.37 -19.63
C ASN A 63 -36.97 7.71 -19.44
N LEU A 64 -36.59 8.21 -18.26
CA LEU A 64 -35.19 8.47 -17.92
C LEU A 64 -34.33 7.20 -17.99
N HIS A 65 -34.82 6.07 -17.48
CA HIS A 65 -34.11 4.78 -17.57
C HIS A 65 -33.84 4.37 -19.03
N LYS A 66 -34.86 4.49 -19.89
CA LYS A 66 -34.73 4.21 -21.33
C LYS A 66 -33.74 5.15 -22.01
N GLU A 67 -33.78 6.44 -21.67
CA GLU A 67 -32.87 7.45 -22.21
C GLU A 67 -31.41 7.18 -21.81
N LEU A 68 -31.15 6.85 -20.54
CA LEU A 68 -29.81 6.51 -20.06
C LEU A 68 -29.23 5.28 -20.76
N LEU A 69 -30.03 4.22 -20.91
CA LEU A 69 -29.62 3.01 -21.64
C LEU A 69 -29.36 3.32 -23.13
N PHE A 70 -30.21 4.13 -23.74
CA PHE A 70 -30.04 4.54 -25.13
C PHE A 70 -28.77 5.38 -25.32
N ALA A 71 -28.51 6.35 -24.43
CA ALA A 71 -27.31 7.18 -24.45
C ALA A 71 -26.03 6.34 -24.29
N HIS A 72 -26.02 5.36 -23.38
CA HIS A 72 -24.90 4.44 -23.21
C HIS A 72 -24.68 3.57 -24.45
N LYS A 73 -25.76 2.98 -25.02
CA LYS A 73 -25.67 2.15 -26.23
C LYS A 73 -25.21 2.94 -27.46
N LYS A 74 -25.51 4.23 -27.51
CA LYS A 74 -25.06 5.15 -28.58
C LYS A 74 -23.69 5.78 -28.31
N GLY A 75 -23.06 5.48 -27.18
CA GLY A 75 -21.76 6.07 -26.80
C GLY A 75 -21.83 7.57 -26.50
N LEU A 76 -23.03 8.10 -26.25
CA LEU A 76 -23.24 9.51 -25.88
C LEU A 76 -22.88 9.77 -24.41
N LEU A 77 -22.91 8.72 -23.59
CA LEU A 77 -22.34 8.72 -22.25
C LEU A 77 -20.88 8.25 -22.35
N GLU A 78 -19.94 9.17 -22.12
CA GLU A 78 -18.51 8.86 -22.15
C GLU A 78 -18.18 7.72 -21.17
N GLU A 79 -17.54 6.67 -21.69
CA GLU A 79 -17.14 5.54 -20.87
C GLU A 79 -15.99 5.92 -19.94
N LYS A 80 -16.30 6.21 -18.68
CA LYS A 80 -15.40 6.41 -17.53
C LYS A 80 -13.92 6.60 -17.96
N PRO A 81 -13.60 7.72 -18.63
CA PRO A 81 -12.31 7.89 -19.28
C PRO A 81 -11.17 7.80 -18.26
N GLU A 82 -11.42 8.28 -17.05
CA GLU A 82 -10.49 8.18 -15.92
C GLU A 82 -10.14 6.75 -15.53
N LEU A 83 -11.10 5.84 -15.51
CA LEU A 83 -10.83 4.44 -15.16
C LEU A 83 -9.91 3.79 -16.19
N LYS A 84 -10.15 4.05 -17.49
CA LYS A 84 -9.29 3.54 -18.57
C LYS A 84 -7.88 4.10 -18.47
N ARG A 85 -7.73 5.40 -18.22
CA ARG A 85 -6.42 6.03 -18.00
C ARG A 85 -5.69 5.44 -16.80
N VAL A 86 -6.36 5.29 -15.67
CA VAL A 86 -5.77 4.73 -14.44
C VAL A 86 -5.34 3.28 -14.65
N LEU A 87 -6.13 2.47 -15.35
CA LEU A 87 -5.75 1.09 -15.67
C LEU A 87 -4.56 1.02 -16.63
N GLN A 88 -4.52 1.87 -17.66
CA GLN A 88 -3.37 1.96 -18.56
C GLN A 88 -2.11 2.41 -17.83
N GLN A 89 -2.21 3.44 -16.99
CA GLN A 89 -1.12 3.92 -16.14
C GLN A 89 -0.61 2.79 -15.25
N ARG A 90 -1.51 2.06 -14.58
CA ARG A 90 -1.14 0.94 -13.72
C ARG A 90 -0.41 -0.17 -14.48
N ARG A 91 -0.79 -0.46 -15.73
CA ARG A 91 -0.09 -1.43 -16.58
C ARG A 91 1.33 -0.99 -16.90
N LEU A 92 1.53 0.29 -17.20
CA LEU A 92 2.86 0.84 -17.49
C LEU A 92 3.75 0.86 -16.25
N ASP A 93 3.19 1.25 -15.10
CA ASP A 93 3.93 1.27 -13.84
C ASP A 93 4.40 -0.13 -13.44
N LEU A 94 3.54 -1.14 -13.60
CA LEU A 94 3.89 -2.53 -13.33
C LEU A 94 5.01 -3.03 -14.25
N HIS A 95 4.95 -2.72 -15.54
CA HIS A 95 6.01 -3.08 -16.49
C HIS A 95 7.34 -2.44 -16.10
N LYS A 96 7.32 -1.14 -15.76
CA LYS A 96 8.50 -0.39 -15.32
C LYS A 96 9.08 -0.97 -14.02
N GLU A 97 8.23 -1.33 -13.06
CA GLU A 97 8.65 -1.96 -11.81
C GLU A 97 9.30 -3.32 -12.06
N GLN A 98 8.71 -4.14 -12.94
CA GLN A 98 9.29 -5.42 -13.35
C GLN A 98 10.66 -5.24 -14.01
N GLU A 99 10.80 -4.27 -14.92
CA GLU A 99 12.09 -3.95 -15.53
C GLU A 99 13.12 -3.49 -14.49
N LEU A 100 12.74 -2.65 -13.54
CA LEU A 100 13.63 -2.18 -12.47
C LEU A 100 14.03 -3.33 -11.51
N ALA A 101 13.12 -4.24 -11.20
CA ALA A 101 13.38 -5.39 -10.34
C ALA A 101 14.36 -6.40 -10.98
N LEU A 102 14.37 -6.49 -12.31
CA LEU A 102 15.31 -7.31 -13.06
C LEU A 102 16.66 -6.63 -13.28
N ARG A 103 16.78 -5.32 -13.00
CA ARG A 103 18.05 -4.62 -13.17
C ARG A 103 19.05 -5.03 -12.09
N PRO A 104 20.33 -5.22 -12.46
CA PRO A 104 21.37 -5.40 -11.48
C PRO A 104 21.50 -4.13 -10.62
N PRO A 105 22.04 -4.27 -9.39
CA PRO A 105 22.34 -3.12 -8.54
C PRO A 105 23.17 -2.08 -9.26
N SER A 106 22.80 -0.81 -9.07
CA SER A 106 23.56 0.33 -9.60
C SER A 106 24.99 0.35 -9.04
N ASP A 107 25.94 0.91 -9.78
CA ASP A 107 27.32 1.12 -9.31
C ASP A 107 27.38 1.80 -7.93
N LEU A 108 26.52 2.82 -7.71
CA LEU A 108 26.42 3.48 -6.41
C LEU A 108 25.92 2.53 -5.32
N GLU A 109 24.95 1.69 -5.63
CA GLU A 109 24.39 0.71 -4.69
C GLU A 109 25.43 -0.37 -4.33
N GLN A 110 26.24 -0.79 -5.31
CA GLN A 110 27.36 -1.70 -5.08
C GLN A 110 28.41 -1.06 -4.18
N GLU A 111 28.76 0.21 -4.42
CA GLU A 111 29.75 0.91 -3.61
C GLU A 111 29.25 1.12 -2.16
N LEU A 112 27.97 1.43 -1.97
CA LEU A 112 27.36 1.49 -0.64
C LEU A 112 27.43 0.13 0.08
N ARG A 113 27.14 -0.97 -0.61
CA ARG A 113 27.29 -2.32 -0.02
C ARG A 113 28.73 -2.61 0.39
N LYS A 114 29.72 -2.30 -0.46
CA LYS A 114 31.15 -2.46 -0.13
C LYS A 114 31.54 -1.64 1.09
N ARG A 115 31.11 -0.38 1.16
CA ARG A 115 31.36 0.50 2.30
C ARG A 115 30.74 -0.06 3.57
N GLN A 116 29.51 -0.55 3.52
CA GLN A 116 28.84 -1.16 4.67
C GLN A 116 29.57 -2.41 5.15
N GLN A 117 30.00 -3.29 4.24
CA GLN A 117 30.79 -4.46 4.57
C GLN A 117 32.10 -4.06 5.26
N LYS A 118 32.83 -3.09 4.71
CA LYS A 118 34.09 -2.60 5.29
C LYS A 118 33.90 -2.03 6.69
N LEU A 119 32.81 -1.29 6.94
CA LEU A 119 32.49 -0.78 8.27
C LEU A 119 32.21 -1.91 9.26
N HIS A 120 31.47 -2.94 8.83
CA HIS A 120 31.19 -4.11 9.67
C HIS A 120 32.46 -4.89 10.02
N GLU A 121 33.38 -5.05 9.06
CA GLU A 121 34.69 -5.66 9.30
C GLU A 121 35.50 -4.88 10.34
N TYR A 122 35.51 -3.54 10.26
CA TYR A 122 36.16 -2.71 11.28
C TYR A 122 35.53 -2.84 12.65
N GLU A 123 34.20 -2.89 12.74
CA GLU A 123 33.50 -3.08 14.01
C GLU A 123 33.88 -4.42 14.67
N ILE A 124 33.92 -5.51 13.88
CA ILE A 124 34.36 -6.82 14.36
C ILE A 124 35.82 -6.77 14.80
N ALA A 125 36.70 -6.19 13.98
CA ALA A 125 38.12 -6.08 14.28
C ALA A 125 38.37 -5.28 15.57
N GLU A 126 37.64 -4.18 15.76
CA GLU A 126 37.76 -3.36 16.97
C GLU A 126 37.27 -4.12 18.21
N LYS A 127 36.15 -4.86 18.09
CA LYS A 127 35.67 -5.72 19.18
C LYS A 127 36.71 -6.78 19.56
N ARG A 128 37.31 -7.45 18.56
CA ARG A 128 38.40 -8.42 18.80
C ARG A 128 39.60 -7.77 19.46
N ARG A 129 40.02 -6.58 18.99
CA ARG A 129 41.13 -5.82 19.57
C ARG A 129 40.89 -5.50 21.05
N LEU A 130 39.66 -5.12 21.41
CA LEU A 130 39.28 -4.86 22.80
C LEU A 130 39.25 -6.13 23.65
N GLU A 131 38.75 -7.24 23.10
CA GLU A 131 38.77 -8.55 23.76
C GLU A 131 40.20 -9.04 23.99
N ASP A 132 41.07 -8.94 22.98
CA ASP A 132 42.48 -9.29 23.08
C ASP A 132 43.18 -8.46 24.15
N GLN A 133 42.93 -7.15 24.23
CA GLN A 133 43.47 -6.30 25.30
C GLN A 133 43.02 -6.74 26.70
N LYS A 134 41.78 -7.21 26.85
CA LYS A 134 41.27 -7.74 28.13
C LYS A 134 41.87 -9.10 28.47
N ASN A 135 42.19 -9.91 27.46
CA ASN A 135 42.76 -11.24 27.63
C ASN A 135 44.27 -11.21 27.99
N ILE A 136 44.96 -10.08 27.80
CA ILE A 136 46.37 -9.94 28.18
C ILE A 136 46.49 -9.97 29.72
N PRO A 137 47.35 -10.84 30.29
CA PRO A 137 47.60 -10.87 31.72
C PRO A 137 48.10 -9.54 32.28
N GLU A 138 47.66 -9.21 33.49
CA GLU A 138 47.89 -7.89 34.11
C GLU A 138 49.38 -7.58 34.31
N PHE A 139 50.20 -8.54 34.71
CA PHE A 139 51.65 -8.35 34.83
C PHE A 139 52.33 -7.97 33.51
N VAL A 140 51.83 -8.45 32.36
CA VAL A 140 52.36 -8.08 31.03
C VAL A 140 51.98 -6.63 30.71
N ARG A 141 50.72 -6.25 30.97
CA ARG A 141 50.22 -4.87 30.79
C ARG A 141 50.99 -3.87 31.65
N VAL A 142 51.15 -4.15 32.94
CA VAL A 142 51.88 -3.29 33.89
C VAL A 142 53.33 -3.14 33.47
N ARG A 143 54.02 -4.23 33.10
CA ARG A 143 55.41 -4.18 32.61
C ARG A 143 55.57 -3.31 31.36
N GLU A 144 54.64 -3.36 30.42
CA GLU A 144 54.67 -2.51 29.24
C GLU A 144 54.45 -1.03 29.57
N ASN A 145 53.53 -0.73 30.48
CA ASN A 145 53.28 0.64 30.94
C ASN A 145 54.50 1.25 31.65
N LEU A 146 55.17 0.47 32.51
CA LEU A 146 56.42 0.91 33.15
C LEU A 146 57.52 1.20 32.12
N ARG A 147 57.64 0.40 31.05
CA ARG A 147 58.60 0.65 29.96
C ARG A 147 58.29 1.92 29.16
N ARG A 148 57.01 2.20 28.89
CA ARG A 148 56.60 3.44 28.17
C ARG A 148 57.00 4.70 28.95
N ILE A 149 56.82 4.69 30.27
CA ILE A 149 57.16 5.82 31.13
C ILE A 149 58.68 6.03 31.22
N GLN A 150 59.46 4.94 31.33
CA GLN A 150 60.93 5.00 31.44
C GLN A 150 61.64 5.57 30.19
N ILE A 151 60.99 5.60 29.02
CA ILE A 151 61.55 6.15 27.77
C ILE A 151 61.24 7.66 27.64
N THR A 152 60.44 8.22 28.55
CA THR A 152 60.01 9.63 28.50
C THR A 152 60.90 10.55 29.36
N GLU A 153 62.12 10.13 29.71
CA GLU A 153 63.16 10.96 30.37
C GLU A 153 64.28 11.36 29.41
#